data_AF-A0A6G7XXT0-F1
#
_entry.id   AF-A0A6G7XXT0-F1
#
_cell.length_a   1.000
_cell.length_b   1.000
_cell.length_c   1.000
_cell.angle_alpha   90.00
_cell.angle_beta   90.00
_cell.angle_gamma   90.00
#
_symmetry.space_group_name_H-M   'P 1'
#
loop_
_entity.id
_entity.type
_entity.pdbx_description
1 polymer ?
#
loop_
_entity_poly.entity_id
_entity_poly.type
_entity_poly.pdbx_seq_one_letter_code
_entity_poly.pdbx_strand_id
1 'polypeptide(L)'
;MTLGERFITLRKEKGFTQDDVADRLNVSRQTISNWENGSAAPSIQKAKELAALYQISLDAMVGNAPIHKPHNNLMKAWEGKVCKVLMTGDYVSANALQYPARVIEVDDEWITLEFQKKKGQRETEIMNIETIKGLIEVGDER
;
A
#
# COMPACT_ATOMS: atom_id res chain seq x y z
N MET A 1 19.10 9.76 -9.27
CA MET A 1 18.03 10.58 -8.68
C MET A 1 18.50 11.06 -7.32
N THR A 2 18.49 12.36 -7.07
CA THR A 2 18.81 12.97 -5.77
C THR A 2 17.59 12.92 -4.85
N LEU A 3 17.79 13.18 -3.55
CA LEU A 3 16.68 13.25 -2.58
C LEU A 3 15.66 14.34 -2.97
N GLY A 4 16.14 15.50 -3.42
CA GLY A 4 15.29 16.60 -3.86
C GLY A 4 14.45 16.25 -5.10
N GLU A 5 15.06 15.61 -6.10
CA GLU A 5 14.35 15.09 -7.28
C GLU A 5 13.26 14.08 -6.88
N ARG A 6 13.54 13.25 -5.88
CA ARG A 6 12.58 12.27 -5.36
C ARG A 6 11.38 12.94 -4.69
N PHE A 7 11.60 14.01 -3.93
CA PHE A 7 10.50 14.80 -3.36
C PHE A 7 9.61 15.40 -4.45
N ILE A 8 10.20 15.91 -5.53
CA ILE A 8 9.44 16.44 -6.68
C ILE A 8 8.56 15.34 -7.29
N THR A 9 9.11 14.14 -7.51
CA THR A 9 8.37 13.01 -8.07
C THR A 9 7.19 12.63 -7.17
N LEU A 10 7.44 12.38 -5.88
CA LEU A 10 6.41 11.98 -4.92
C LEU A 10 5.30 13.03 -4.77
N ARG A 11 5.67 14.31 -4.77
CA ARG A 11 4.71 15.42 -4.72
C ARG A 11 3.81 15.42 -5.96
N LYS A 12 4.40 15.26 -7.15
CA LYS A 12 3.67 15.22 -8.43
C LYS A 12 2.76 13.99 -8.53
N GLU A 13 3.20 12.82 -8.06
CA GLU A 13 2.39 11.61 -8.02
C GLU A 13 1.12 11.76 -7.17
N LYS A 14 1.20 12.57 -6.10
CA LYS A 14 0.04 12.93 -5.27
C LYS A 14 -0.77 14.11 -5.81
N GLY A 15 -0.35 14.73 -6.92
CA GLY A 15 -1.01 15.90 -7.50
C GLY A 15 -0.87 17.18 -6.69
N PHE A 16 0.14 17.29 -5.82
CA PHE A 16 0.32 18.45 -4.95
C PHE A 16 1.22 19.53 -5.57
N THR A 17 0.93 20.80 -5.27
CA THR A 17 1.84 21.92 -5.51
C THR A 17 2.82 22.08 -4.34
N GLN A 18 3.88 22.87 -4.51
CA GLN A 18 4.80 23.18 -3.41
C GLN A 18 4.08 23.93 -2.26
N ASP A 19 3.05 24.70 -2.60
CA ASP A 19 2.21 25.43 -1.64
C ASP A 19 1.38 24.45 -0.80
N ASP A 20 0.73 23.47 -1.46
CA ASP A 20 -0.05 22.43 -0.78
C ASP A 20 0.79 21.66 0.24
N VAL A 21 2.03 21.31 -0.12
CA VAL A 21 2.93 20.57 0.78
C VAL A 21 3.41 21.48 1.91
N ALA A 22 3.68 22.75 1.62
CA ALA A 22 4.08 23.73 2.62
C ALA A 22 3.00 23.92 3.69
N ASP A 23 1.75 24.09 3.27
CA ASP A 23 0.59 24.23 4.16
C ASP A 23 0.37 22.99 5.02
N ARG A 24 0.41 21.79 4.40
CA ARG A 24 0.22 20.51 5.11
C ARG A 24 1.32 20.23 6.14
N LEU A 25 2.53 20.69 5.89
CA LEU A 25 3.68 20.52 6.78
C LEU A 25 3.90 21.73 7.71
N ASN A 26 3.06 22.76 7.62
CA ASN A 26 3.23 24.02 8.37
C ASN A 26 4.66 24.59 8.24
N VAL A 27 5.13 24.71 7.00
CA VAL A 27 6.43 25.33 6.65
C VAL A 27 6.23 26.33 5.52
N SER A 28 7.24 27.12 5.19
CA SER A 28 7.14 28.04 4.05
C SER A 28 7.29 27.29 2.72
N ARG A 29 6.66 27.80 1.65
CA ARG A 29 6.90 27.33 0.27
C ARG A 29 8.40 27.34 -0.09
N GLN A 30 9.14 28.33 0.39
CA GLN A 30 10.59 28.42 0.19
C GLN A 30 11.33 27.24 0.82
N THR A 31 10.89 26.77 1.99
CA THR A 31 11.43 25.57 2.64
C THR A 31 11.26 24.34 1.76
N ILE A 32 10.07 24.15 1.17
CA ILE A 32 9.82 23.05 0.22
C ILE A 32 10.71 23.17 -1.01
N SER A 33 10.82 24.37 -1.60
CA SER A 33 11.70 24.60 -2.75
C SER A 33 13.17 24.31 -2.43
N ASN A 34 13.65 24.66 -1.24
CA ASN A 34 15.04 24.40 -0.84
C ASN A 34 15.30 22.90 -0.68
N TRP A 35 14.33 22.13 -0.18
CA TRP A 35 14.42 20.68 -0.09
C TRP A 35 14.41 20.02 -1.48
N GLU A 36 13.51 20.44 -2.37
CA GLU A 36 13.41 19.92 -3.73
C GLU A 36 14.64 20.23 -4.59
N ASN A 37 15.29 21.37 -4.36
CA ASN A 37 16.52 21.76 -5.06
C ASN A 37 17.80 21.26 -4.37
N GLY A 38 17.68 20.53 -3.25
CA GLY A 38 18.84 20.01 -2.49
C GLY A 38 19.68 21.08 -1.78
N SER A 39 19.19 22.33 -1.69
CA SER A 39 19.87 23.43 -0.98
C SER A 39 19.72 23.33 0.54
N ALA A 40 18.75 22.56 1.02
CA ALA A 40 18.58 22.20 2.42
C ALA A 40 17.99 20.79 2.54
N ALA A 41 18.08 20.18 3.72
CA ALA A 41 17.41 18.92 4.03
C ALA A 41 16.33 19.12 5.09
N PRO A 42 15.23 18.33 5.08
CA PRO A 42 14.26 18.34 6.16
C PRO A 42 14.88 17.78 7.44
N SER A 43 14.42 18.27 8.59
CA SER A 43 14.72 17.62 9.87
C SER A 43 14.10 16.21 9.91
N ILE A 44 14.58 15.35 10.81
CA ILE A 44 14.02 13.99 10.97
C ILE A 44 12.50 14.03 11.19
N GLN A 45 12.02 15.01 11.96
CA GLN A 45 10.59 15.18 12.21
C GLN A 45 9.82 15.53 10.92
N LYS A 46 10.34 16.47 10.12
CA LYS A 46 9.72 16.83 8.83
C LYS A 46 9.84 15.72 7.78
N ALA A 47 10.91 14.95 7.81
CA ALA A 47 11.06 13.77 6.97
C ALA A 47 9.98 12.72 7.29
N LYS A 48 9.66 12.49 8.57
CA LYS A 48 8.55 11.60 8.98
C LYS A 48 7.20 12.12 8.49
N GLU A 49 6.95 13.42 8.64
CA GLU A 49 5.72 14.04 8.16
C GLU A 49 5.59 13.94 6.62
N LEU A 50 6.68 14.15 5.87
CA LEU A 50 6.73 13.95 4.42
C LEU A 50 6.44 12.50 4.02
N ALA A 51 7.06 11.54 4.69
CA ALA A 51 6.83 10.12 4.44
C ALA A 51 5.37 9.73 4.69
N ALA A 52 4.76 10.23 5.76
CA ALA A 52 3.34 10.05 6.04
C ALA A 52 2.44 10.72 4.99
N LEU A 53 2.76 11.97 4.61
CA LEU A 53 2.02 12.73 3.59
C LEU A 53 2.00 12.01 2.24
N TYR A 54 3.16 11.49 1.82
CA TYR A 54 3.28 10.76 0.57
C TYR A 54 2.85 9.29 0.69
N GLN A 55 2.52 8.83 1.90
CA GLN A 55 2.21 7.44 2.20
C GLN A 55 3.31 6.55 1.62
N ILE A 56 4.54 6.72 2.10
CA ILE A 56 5.71 5.86 1.80
C ILE A 56 6.54 5.66 3.09
N SER A 57 7.42 4.67 3.12
CA SER A 57 8.40 4.56 4.21
C SER A 57 9.50 5.62 4.09
N LEU A 58 10.18 5.95 5.20
CA LEU A 58 11.37 6.82 5.17
C LEU A 58 12.49 6.21 4.31
N ASP A 59 12.65 4.89 4.38
CA ASP A 59 13.69 4.15 3.64
C ASP A 59 13.41 4.18 2.13
N ALA A 60 12.13 4.04 1.77
CA ALA A 60 11.66 4.32 0.43
C ALA A 60 11.98 5.77 0.06
N MET A 61 11.60 6.75 0.89
CA MET A 61 11.77 8.19 0.61
C MET A 61 13.23 8.61 0.35
N VAL A 62 14.22 7.93 0.91
CA VAL A 62 15.64 8.20 0.67
C VAL A 62 16.25 7.33 -0.45
N GLY A 63 15.50 6.37 -0.99
CA GLY A 63 15.93 5.50 -2.08
C GLY A 63 16.67 4.25 -1.64
N ASN A 64 16.62 3.89 -0.35
CA ASN A 64 17.18 2.64 0.17
C ASN A 64 16.23 1.44 -0.01
N ALA A 65 14.94 1.72 -0.23
CA ALA A 65 13.92 0.71 -0.54
C ALA A 65 13.07 1.12 -1.76
N PRO A 66 12.37 0.17 -2.41
CA PRO A 66 11.34 0.46 -3.39
C PRO A 66 10.25 1.37 -2.77
N ILE A 67 9.54 2.13 -3.61
CA ILE A 67 8.41 2.94 -3.18
C ILE A 67 7.25 2.00 -2.83
N HIS A 68 7.27 1.45 -1.62
CA HIS A 68 6.13 0.76 -1.04
C HIS A 68 5.29 1.79 -0.29
N LYS A 69 4.00 1.87 -0.62
CA LYS A 69 3.07 2.62 0.22
C LYS A 69 2.86 1.79 1.49
N PRO A 70 3.18 2.28 2.71
CA PRO A 70 2.76 1.66 3.94
C PRO A 70 1.25 1.78 3.98
N HIS A 71 0.57 0.85 3.31
CA HIS A 71 -0.79 0.56 3.64
C HIS A 71 -0.72 -0.01 5.04
N ASN A 72 -1.31 0.73 5.98
CA ASN A 72 -1.72 0.16 7.26
C ASN A 72 -2.65 -0.98 6.86
N ASN A 73 -2.11 -2.18 6.74
CA ASN A 73 -2.72 -3.19 5.90
C ASN A 73 -3.93 -3.71 6.67
N LEU A 74 -5.10 -3.08 6.48
CA LEU A 74 -6.36 -3.51 7.09
C LEU A 74 -6.63 -4.98 6.75
N MET A 75 -6.04 -5.46 5.65
CA MET A 75 -6.02 -6.87 5.27
C MET A 75 -5.26 -7.77 6.24
N LYS A 76 -4.26 -7.31 7.00
CA LYS A 76 -3.65 -8.12 8.07
C LYS A 76 -4.66 -8.57 9.11
N ALA A 77 -5.69 -7.76 9.39
CA ALA A 77 -6.78 -8.17 10.29
C ALA A 77 -7.62 -9.34 9.76
N TRP A 78 -7.42 -9.73 8.48
CA TRP A 78 -8.04 -10.88 7.87
C TRP A 78 -7.21 -12.15 7.97
N GLU A 79 -5.95 -12.10 8.41
CA GLU A 79 -5.13 -13.30 8.63
C GLU A 79 -5.88 -14.32 9.51
N GLY A 80 -5.96 -15.56 9.03
CA GLY A 80 -6.70 -16.65 9.67
C GLY A 80 -8.21 -16.66 9.42
N LYS A 81 -8.80 -15.60 8.86
CA LYS A 81 -10.23 -15.55 8.53
C LYS A 81 -10.54 -16.26 7.22
N VAL A 82 -11.78 -16.74 7.11
CA VAL A 82 -12.34 -17.28 5.86
C VAL A 82 -13.17 -16.20 5.18
N CYS A 83 -12.86 -15.93 3.92
CA CYS A 83 -13.50 -14.87 3.16
C CYS A 83 -13.77 -15.26 1.70
N LYS A 84 -14.75 -14.60 1.09
CA LYS A 84 -14.90 -14.52 -0.36
C LYS A 84 -14.18 -13.28 -0.86
N VAL A 85 -13.36 -13.44 -1.88
CA VAL A 85 -12.57 -12.35 -2.46
C VAL A 85 -13.29 -11.77 -3.67
N LEU A 86 -13.50 -10.46 -3.65
CA LEU A 86 -14.02 -9.69 -4.78
C LEU A 86 -12.84 -9.07 -5.52
N MET A 87 -12.72 -9.32 -6.82
CA MET A 87 -11.66 -8.70 -7.65
C MET A 87 -12.21 -7.52 -8.46
N THR A 88 -11.32 -6.60 -8.84
CA THR A 88 -11.65 -5.43 -9.66
C THR A 88 -11.36 -5.73 -11.14
N GLY A 89 -12.38 -6.13 -11.92
CA GLY A 89 -12.30 -6.23 -13.40
C GLY A 89 -12.52 -7.64 -13.98
N ASP A 90 -12.79 -7.70 -15.28
CA ASP A 90 -13.25 -8.87 -16.07
C ASP A 90 -12.26 -10.04 -16.16
N TYR A 91 -11.08 -9.93 -15.54
CA TYR A 91 -10.11 -11.00 -15.42
C TYR A 91 -10.25 -11.68 -14.06
N VAL A 92 -11.10 -12.70 -14.02
CA VAL A 92 -11.00 -13.73 -12.99
C VAL A 92 -10.78 -15.05 -13.69
N SER A 93 -9.67 -15.72 -13.38
CA SER A 93 -9.57 -17.14 -13.67
C SER A 93 -10.81 -17.79 -13.03
N ALA A 94 -11.56 -18.55 -13.82
CA ALA A 94 -12.94 -18.96 -13.53
C ALA A 94 -13.16 -19.77 -12.22
N ASN A 95 -12.12 -19.96 -11.39
CA ASN A 95 -12.13 -20.71 -10.14
C ASN A 95 -12.03 -19.86 -8.85
N ALA A 96 -11.51 -18.62 -8.88
CA ALA A 96 -11.24 -17.86 -7.66
C ALA A 96 -12.49 -17.25 -6.98
N LEU A 97 -13.60 -17.13 -7.73
CA LEU A 97 -14.86 -16.54 -7.25
C LEU A 97 -15.82 -17.53 -6.55
N GLN A 98 -15.55 -18.85 -6.62
CA GLN A 98 -16.56 -19.86 -6.28
C GLN A 98 -16.44 -20.46 -4.87
N TYR A 99 -15.28 -20.35 -4.22
CA TYR A 99 -15.02 -21.03 -2.95
C TYR A 99 -14.62 -20.03 -1.86
N PRO A 100 -15.03 -20.26 -0.60
CA PRO A 100 -14.43 -19.57 0.54
C PRO A 100 -12.93 -19.84 0.57
N ALA A 101 -12.15 -18.78 0.76
CA ALA A 101 -10.70 -18.82 0.87
C ALA A 101 -10.29 -18.44 2.29
N ARG A 102 -9.35 -19.17 2.88
CA ARG A 102 -8.74 -18.80 4.15
C ARG A 102 -7.52 -17.92 3.88
N VAL A 103 -7.47 -16.77 4.52
CA VAL A 103 -6.29 -15.89 4.45
C VAL A 103 -5.20 -16.51 5.31
N ILE A 104 -4.06 -16.83 4.68
CA ILE A 104 -2.92 -17.45 5.36
C ILE A 104 -1.96 -16.38 5.85
N GLU A 105 -1.57 -15.47 4.96
CA GLU A 105 -0.56 -14.45 5.23
C GLU A 105 -0.86 -13.19 4.39
N VAL A 106 -0.65 -12.03 4.99
CA VAL A 106 -0.80 -10.74 4.32
C VAL A 106 0.48 -9.92 4.53
N ASP A 107 1.20 -9.71 3.43
CA ASP A 107 2.30 -8.74 3.35
C ASP A 107 1.82 -7.43 2.72
N ASP A 108 2.72 -6.46 2.52
CA ASP A 108 2.37 -5.11 2.06
C ASP A 108 1.79 -5.05 0.63
N GLU A 109 2.02 -6.07 -0.20
CA GLU A 109 1.62 -6.11 -1.62
C GLU A 109 0.81 -7.36 -2.00
N TRP A 110 0.96 -8.44 -1.26
CA TRP A 110 0.39 -9.74 -1.56
C TRP A 110 -0.41 -10.30 -0.40
N ILE A 111 -1.45 -11.04 -0.76
CA ILE A 111 -2.20 -11.88 0.15
C ILE A 111 -2.14 -13.31 -0.35
N THR A 112 -1.83 -14.20 0.58
CA THR A 112 -1.84 -15.65 0.35
C THR A 112 -3.17 -16.21 0.81
N LEU A 113 -3.86 -16.87 -0.11
CA LEU A 113 -5.18 -17.47 0.11
C LEU A 113 -5.10 -18.98 -0.04
N GLU A 114 -5.78 -19.72 0.83
CA GLU A 114 -5.99 -21.16 0.73
C GLU A 114 -7.46 -21.45 0.40
N PHE A 115 -7.72 -22.05 -0.75
CA PHE A 115 -9.05 -22.44 -1.20
C PHE A 115 -9.30 -23.92 -0.91
N GLN A 116 -10.52 -24.23 -0.48
CA GLN A 116 -10.98 -25.61 -0.34
C GLN A 116 -11.98 -25.96 -1.45
N LYS A 117 -11.48 -26.50 -2.58
CA LYS A 117 -12.32 -26.83 -3.74
C LYS A 117 -13.20 -28.06 -3.52
N LYS A 118 -12.70 -29.09 -2.80
CA LYS A 118 -13.37 -30.37 -2.47
C LYS A 118 -12.82 -30.96 -1.16
N LYS A 119 -13.52 -31.94 -0.56
CA LYS A 119 -13.05 -32.68 0.64
C LYS A 119 -11.61 -33.18 0.43
N GLY A 120 -10.64 -32.52 1.06
CA GLY A 120 -9.23 -32.92 1.09
C GLY A 120 -8.29 -32.25 0.08
N GLN A 121 -8.79 -31.47 -0.91
CA GLN A 121 -7.92 -30.70 -1.81
C GLN A 121 -7.90 -29.23 -1.40
N ARG A 122 -6.73 -28.80 -0.90
CA ARG A 122 -6.41 -27.41 -0.59
C ARG A 122 -5.46 -26.89 -1.64
N GLU A 123 -5.76 -25.73 -2.21
CA GLU A 123 -4.88 -25.03 -3.14
C GLU A 123 -4.56 -23.65 -2.58
N THR A 124 -3.31 -23.22 -2.72
CA THR A 124 -2.86 -21.88 -2.32
C THR A 124 -2.67 -21.00 -3.54
N GLU A 125 -3.16 -19.78 -3.48
CA GLU A 125 -2.95 -18.75 -4.50
C GLU A 125 -2.42 -17.48 -3.84
N ILE A 126 -1.45 -16.84 -4.49
CA ILE A 126 -0.89 -15.57 -4.06
C ILE A 126 -1.43 -14.52 -5.02
N MET A 127 -1.99 -13.45 -4.47
CA MET A 127 -2.62 -12.40 -5.27
C MET A 127 -2.25 -11.02 -4.77
N ASN A 128 -2.17 -10.07 -5.71
CA ASN A 128 -1.80 -8.70 -5.41
C ASN A 128 -2.97 -7.98 -4.74
N ILE A 129 -2.71 -7.25 -3.65
CA ILE A 129 -3.74 -6.57 -2.86
C ILE A 129 -4.47 -5.50 -3.69
N GLU A 130 -3.82 -4.85 -4.65
CA GLU A 130 -4.45 -3.82 -5.50
C GLU A 130 -5.50 -4.41 -6.46
N THR A 131 -5.47 -5.72 -6.73
CA THR A 131 -6.49 -6.37 -7.56
C THR A 131 -7.76 -6.70 -6.78
N ILE A 132 -7.72 -6.59 -5.44
CA ILE A 132 -8.82 -6.94 -4.54
C ILE A 132 -9.72 -5.73 -4.33
N LYS A 133 -10.95 -5.85 -4.83
CA LYS A 133 -12.04 -4.90 -4.59
C LYS A 133 -12.55 -4.96 -3.16
N GLY A 134 -12.52 -6.14 -2.55
CA GLY A 134 -12.95 -6.33 -1.15
C GLY A 134 -12.94 -7.79 -0.71
N LEU A 135 -13.00 -7.98 0.61
CA LEU A 135 -13.13 -9.29 1.26
C LEU A 135 -14.46 -9.34 2.00
N ILE A 136 -15.20 -10.44 1.85
CA ILE A 136 -16.46 -10.69 2.58
C ILE A 136 -16.22 -11.85 3.52
N GLU A 137 -16.39 -11.63 4.83
CA GLU A 137 -16.26 -12.68 5.84
C GLU A 137 -17.36 -13.73 5.64
N VAL A 138 -16.96 -14.99 5.52
CA VAL A 138 -17.90 -16.13 5.47
C VAL A 138 -17.95 -16.69 6.87
N GLY A 139 -19.11 -16.57 7.52
CA GLY A 139 -19.34 -17.21 8.81
C GLY A 139 -19.17 -18.72 8.66
N ASP A 140 -18.49 -19.34 9.63
CA ASP A 140 -18.37 -20.78 9.76
C ASP A 140 -19.80 -21.36 9.85
N GLU A 141 -20.34 -21.88 8.75
CA GLU A 141 -21.60 -22.64 8.75
C GLU A 141 -21.33 -23.94 9.53
N ARG A 142 -21.54 -23.84 10.84
CA ARG A 142 -21.65 -24.98 11.76
C ARG A 142 -22.73 -25.95 11.31
#